data_AF-A0A520TKW3-F1
#
_entry.id   AF-A0A520TKW3-F1
#
_cell.length_a   1.000
_cell.length_b   1.000
_cell.length_c   1.000
_cell.angle_alpha   90.00
_cell.angle_beta   90.00
_cell.angle_gamma   90.00
#
_symmetry.space_group_name_H-M   'P 1'
#
loop_
_entity.id
_entity.type
_entity.pdbx_description
1 polymer ?
#
loop_
_entity_poly.entity_id
_entity_poly.type
_entity_poly.pdbx_seq_one_letter_code
_entity_poly.pdbx_strand_id
1 'polypeptide(L)' 'GRIGNLSFSSEEIKQNIEKLLDDLKKNKPSSSKGEFIKKLFITSTMGPGLEIDMGSLKF' A
#
# COMPACT_ATOMS: atom_id res chain seq x y z
N GLY A 1 -6.43 -7.76 -3.05
CA GLY A 1 -5.92 -8.73 -2.08
C GLY A 1 -5.89 -8.08 -0.71
N ARG A 2 -6.09 -8.84 0.36
CA ARG A 2 -5.95 -8.35 1.75
C ARG A 2 -4.46 -8.30 2.11
N ILE A 3 -4.02 -7.21 2.73
CA ILE A 3 -2.61 -6.95 3.07
C ILE A 3 -2.23 -7.60 4.43
N GLY A 4 -3.23 -8.00 5.22
CA GLY A 4 -3.09 -8.71 6.48
C GLY A 4 -4.45 -9.01 7.12
N ASN A 5 -4.41 -9.67 8.27
CA ASN A 5 -5.54 -9.84 9.18
C ASN A 5 -5.17 -9.28 10.56
N LEU A 6 -6.12 -9.17 11.50
CA LEU A 6 -5.88 -8.58 12.84
C LEU A 6 -4.77 -9.28 13.64
N SER A 7 -4.42 -10.52 13.28
CA SER A 7 -3.37 -11.32 13.89
C SER A 7 -1.94 -10.99 13.41
N PHE A 8 -1.78 -10.14 12.40
CA PHE A 8 -0.48 -9.76 11.86
C PHE A 8 0.14 -8.67 12.71
N SER A 9 1.47 -8.72 12.88
CA SER A 9 2.20 -7.65 13.54
C SER A 9 2.21 -6.39 12.65
N SER A 10 2.32 -5.23 13.30
CA SER A 10 2.46 -3.95 12.59
C SER A 10 3.65 -3.92 11.61
N GLU A 11 4.73 -4.65 11.94
CA GLU A 11 5.92 -4.77 11.10
C GLU A 11 5.68 -5.60 9.84
N GLU A 12 4.93 -6.71 9.95
CA GLU A 12 4.58 -7.56 8.81
C GLU A 12 3.64 -6.83 7.84
N ILE A 13 2.66 -6.09 8.38
CA ILE A 13 1.75 -5.28 7.58
C ILE A 13 2.55 -4.23 6.80
N LYS A 14 3.52 -3.57 7.44
CA LYS A 14 4.38 -2.58 6.80
C LYS A 14 5.20 -3.20 5.65
N GLN A 15 5.84 -4.35 5.89
CA GLN A 15 6.61 -5.05 4.87
C GLN A 15 5.75 -5.51 3.68
N ASN A 16 4.51 -5.96 3.94
CA ASN A 16 3.59 -6.35 2.89
C ASN A 16 3.17 -5.15 2.02
N ILE A 17 2.97 -3.99 2.63
CA ILE A 17 2.65 -2.74 1.90
C ILE A 17 3.83 -2.31 1.04
N GLU A 18 5.04 -2.31 1.60
CA GLU A 18 6.27 -1.95 0.88
C GLU A 18 6.48 -2.86 -0.34
N LYS A 19 6.36 -4.18 -0.18
CA LYS A 19 6.43 -5.15 -1.30
C LYS A 19 5.35 -4.91 -2.36
N LEU A 20 4.11 -4.70 -1.94
CA LEU A 20 3.00 -4.46 -2.87
C LEU A 20 3.24 -3.19 -3.70
N LEU A 21 3.72 -2.11 -3.07
CA LEU A 21 4.05 -0.87 -3.76
C LEU A 21 5.22 -1.05 -4.74
N ASP A 22 6.22 -1.83 -4.36
CA ASP A 22 7.37 -2.10 -5.21
C ASP A 22 6.99 -2.94 -6.45
N ASP A 23 6.12 -3.94 -6.26
CA ASP A 23 5.55 -4.73 -7.35
C ASP A 23 4.63 -3.90 -8.24
N LEU A 24 3.83 -2.99 -7.67
CA LEU A 24 2.97 -2.07 -8.44
C LEU A 24 3.79 -1.08 -9.27
N LYS A 25 4.92 -0.58 -8.74
CA LYS A 25 5.85 0.27 -9.50
C LYS A 25 6.49 -0.49 -10.65
N LYS A 26 6.94 -1.73 -10.42
CA LYS A 26 7.52 -2.60 -11.47
C LYS A 26 6.51 -2.94 -12.57
N ASN A 27 5.26 -3.17 -12.19
CA ASN A 27 4.16 -3.44 -13.11
C ASN A 27 3.52 -2.17 -13.72
N LYS A 28 4.14 -0.99 -13.55
CA LYS A 28 3.64 0.25 -14.15
C LYS A 28 3.61 0.10 -15.68
N PRO A 29 2.45 0.18 -16.34
CA PRO A 29 2.37 0.12 -17.78
C PRO A 29 3.09 1.34 -18.39
N SER A 30 3.92 1.11 -19.41
CA SER A 30 4.65 2.16 -20.12
C SER A 30 3.76 3.23 -20.78
N SER A 31 2.45 2.95 -20.92
CA SER A 31 1.44 3.92 -21.40
C SER A 31 0.97 4.92 -20.34
N SER A 32 1.32 4.73 -19.06
CA SER A 32 0.86 5.58 -17.96
C SER A 32 1.75 6.80 -17.79
N LYS A 33 1.40 7.89 -18.46
CA LYS A 33 2.01 9.22 -18.25
C LYS A 33 1.44 9.84 -16.95
N GLY A 34 2.27 9.95 -15.91
CA GLY A 34 1.93 10.61 -14.64
C GLY A 34 2.17 9.77 -13.38
N GLU A 35 1.69 10.27 -12.24
CA GLU A 35 1.65 9.56 -10.96
C GLU A 35 0.72 8.34 -11.06
N PHE A 36 1.31 7.14 -10.92
CA PHE A 36 0.58 5.88 -11.04
C PHE A 36 -0.26 5.57 -9.78
N ILE A 37 0.20 6.02 -8.62
CA ILE A 37 -0.47 5.83 -7.34
C ILE A 37 -0.66 7.23 -6.73
N LYS A 38 -1.91 7.66 -6.58
CA LYS A 38 -2.25 9.01 -6.08
C LYS A 38 -2.49 9.04 -4.58
N LYS A 39 -3.13 8.00 -4.03
CA LYS A 39 -3.51 7.90 -2.61
C LYS A 39 -3.47 6.45 -2.15
N LEU A 40 -3.08 6.23 -0.90
CA LEU A 40 -3.10 4.93 -0.23
C LEU A 40 -4.01 5.05 1.00
N PHE A 41 -5.00 4.17 1.11
CA PHE A 41 -5.88 4.11 2.28
C PHE A 41 -5.83 2.70 2.87
N ILE A 42 -5.70 2.60 4.19
CA ILE A 42 -5.86 1.35 4.91
C ILE A 42 -7.21 1.37 5.62
N THR A 43 -8.01 0.35 5.38
CA THR A 43 -9.31 0.16 6.03
C THR A 43 -9.40 -1.24 6.60
N SER A 44 -10.11 -1.36 7.73
CA SER A 44 -10.53 -2.65 8.26
C SER A 44 -11.94 -2.97 7.74
N THR A 45 -12.33 -4.25 7.78
CA THR A 45 -13.59 -4.74 7.18
C THR A 45 -14.83 -3.95 7.60
N MET A 46 -14.83 -3.35 8.78
CA MET A 46 -15.95 -2.59 9.35
C MET A 46 -15.51 -1.24 9.96
N GLY A 47 -14.33 -0.73 9.62
CA GLY A 47 -13.77 0.48 10.23
C GLY A 47 -13.57 1.64 9.26
N PRO A 48 -13.34 2.85 9.78
CA PRO A 48 -12.97 3.99 8.96
C PRO A 48 -11.61 3.76 8.31
N GLY A 49 -11.46 4.23 7.07
CA GLY A 49 -10.20 4.20 6.34
C GLY A 49 -9.26 5.32 6.80
N LEU A 50 -8.00 4.99 7.05
CA LEU A 50 -6.93 5.94 7.34
C LEU A 50 -6.11 6.17 6.07
N GLU A 51 -5.94 7.44 5.67
CA GLU A 51 -5.03 7.83 4.60
C GLU A 51 -3.59 7.72 5.10
N ILE A 52 -2.75 7.04 4.33
CA ILE A 52 -1.33 6.89 4.65
C ILE A 52 -0.52 7.69 3.66
N ASP A 53 0.40 8.49 4.19
CA ASP A 53 1.35 9.25 3.39
C ASP A 53 2.41 8.32 2.81
N MET A 54 2.54 8.35 1.48
CA MET A 54 3.55 7.60 0.73
C MET A 54 4.97 8.09 1.03
N GLY A 55 5.17 9.32 1.51
CA GLY A 55 6.50 9.83 1.87
C GLY A 55 7.09 9.18 3.12
N SER A 56 6.25 8.64 4.00
CA SER A 56 6.66 7.97 5.25
C SER A 56 7.01 6.49 5.10
N LEU A 57 6.70 5.88 3.96
CA LEU A 57 7.08 4.51 3.64
C LEU A 57 8.48 4.53 3.03
N LYS A 58 9.42 3.81 3.66
CA LYS A 58 10.77 3.67 3.10
C LYS A 58 10.67 2.73 1.91
N PHE A 59 10.87 3.28 0.72
CA PHE A 59 11.15 2.52 -0.50
C PHE A 59 12.66 2.42 -0.67
#